data_AF-A0A1X4G854-F1
#
_entry.id   AF-A0A1X4G854-F1
#
_cell.length_a   1.000
_cell.length_b   1.000
_cell.length_c   1.000
_cell.angle_alpha   90.00
_cell.angle_beta   90.00
_cell.angle_gamma   90.00
#
_symmetry.space_group_name_H-M   'P 1'
#
loop_
_entity.id
_entity.type
_entity.pdbx_description
1 polymer ?
#
loop_
_entity_poly.entity_id
_entity_poly.type
_entity_poly.pdbx_seq_one_letter_code
_entity_poly.pdbx_strand_id
1 'polypeptide(L)'
;MTFTSGQLQIVRNSQDEKIRVEALRQLLGYPVKELDREGSRFWYLRPGNDEEEAAETCPIAVGFYRELVSLSELEAKRFFTEEAQQKDIYGHYISRVAEEQPVMYLILPNGSSGRISLILPGEGKLRQQQIQTFSYDDEQLLSRLKRITQDEIFIATKALMSVPLVEWVFYEPIKTAKELALKLAQAARQIEQVIPIAYKQEREDGYLHTLLKSFQRELLPSLKLSSDHEKDYSFADIYAQTIAYALFTARVFGYVRDKRAGRTQETLFDRESAWQQLPETNPFLRKLFQDVSERSAEKLGDDLIGAISDIFVILRTTKMDAILSDFEMKMNQEDIVIRFYEDFLAAYKPQMRERRGVYYTPEPVVSYMVRSVDILVKEKFNKP
;
A
#
# COMPACT_ATOMS: atom_id res chain seq x y z
N MET A 1 7.77 6.38 -27.96
CA MET A 1 8.98 5.73 -28.52
C MET A 1 9.02 4.27 -28.11
N THR A 2 9.51 3.36 -28.95
CA THR A 2 9.68 1.95 -28.56
C THR A 2 10.91 1.84 -27.66
N PHE A 3 10.72 1.46 -26.40
CA PHE A 3 11.84 1.13 -25.48
C PHE A 3 12.57 -0.08 -26.07
N THR A 4 13.85 0.06 -26.43
CA THR A 4 14.63 -1.05 -27.01
C THR A 4 15.86 -1.37 -26.16
N SER A 5 16.31 -2.62 -26.21
CA SER A 5 17.52 -3.10 -25.52
C SER A 5 18.78 -2.29 -25.89
N GLY A 6 18.78 -1.68 -27.09
CA GLY A 6 19.84 -0.78 -27.55
C GLY A 6 20.03 0.46 -26.67
N GLN A 7 18.96 0.96 -26.04
CA GLN A 7 19.03 2.16 -25.20
C GLN A 7 19.68 1.90 -23.84
N LEU A 8 19.68 0.65 -23.36
CA LEU A 8 20.40 0.26 -22.14
C LEU A 8 21.90 0.02 -22.38
N GLN A 9 22.39 0.09 -23.63
CA GLN A 9 23.81 -0.19 -23.90
C GLN A 9 24.76 0.78 -23.19
N ILE A 10 24.43 2.09 -23.12
CA ILE A 10 25.27 3.07 -22.40
C ILE A 10 25.22 2.81 -20.90
N VAL A 11 24.03 2.50 -20.37
CA VAL A 11 23.80 2.12 -18.97
C VAL A 11 24.59 0.86 -18.61
N ARG A 12 24.75 -0.08 -19.54
CA ARG A 12 25.46 -1.35 -19.36
C ARG A 12 26.98 -1.21 -19.50
N ASN A 13 27.46 -0.50 -20.52
CA ASN A 13 28.84 -0.60 -20.98
C ASN A 13 29.79 0.46 -20.38
N SER A 14 29.26 1.56 -19.85
CA SER A 14 30.10 2.58 -19.21
C SER A 14 30.68 2.08 -17.88
N GLN A 15 31.94 2.44 -17.61
CA GLN A 15 32.58 2.21 -16.30
C GLN A 15 32.37 3.38 -15.32
N ASP A 16 31.87 4.52 -15.81
CA ASP A 16 31.57 5.69 -14.99
C ASP A 16 30.09 5.69 -14.58
N GLU A 17 29.84 5.59 -13.28
CA GLU A 17 28.50 5.65 -12.68
C GLU A 17 27.72 6.92 -13.10
N LYS A 18 28.37 8.08 -13.19
CA LYS A 18 27.72 9.35 -13.57
C LYS A 18 27.16 9.30 -14.98
N ILE A 19 27.89 8.68 -15.90
CA ILE A 19 27.47 8.50 -17.30
C ILE A 19 26.31 7.51 -17.37
N ARG A 20 26.34 6.43 -16.57
CA ARG A 20 25.26 5.44 -16.53
C ARG A 20 23.97 6.04 -15.99
N VAL A 21 24.05 6.82 -14.93
CA VAL A 21 22.89 7.51 -14.35
C VAL A 21 22.36 8.58 -15.31
N GLU A 22 23.24 9.31 -16.01
CA GLU A 22 22.80 10.26 -17.05
C GLU A 22 22.05 9.56 -18.19
N ALA A 23 22.55 8.42 -18.65
CA ALA A 23 21.88 7.62 -19.67
C ALA A 23 20.51 7.10 -19.17
N LEU A 24 20.40 6.68 -17.91
CA LEU A 24 19.12 6.31 -17.29
C LEU A 24 18.16 7.50 -17.20
N ARG A 25 18.64 8.67 -16.78
CA ARG A 25 17.84 9.92 -16.74
C ARG A 25 17.24 10.22 -18.11
N GLN A 26 18.07 10.19 -19.16
CA GLN A 26 17.64 10.43 -20.54
C GLN A 26 16.66 9.37 -21.03
N LEU A 27 16.90 8.10 -20.67
CA LEU A 27 16.03 6.99 -21.02
C LEU A 27 14.64 7.13 -20.39
N LEU A 28 14.57 7.55 -19.13
CA LEU A 28 13.31 7.78 -18.42
C LEU A 28 12.65 9.12 -18.78
N GLY A 29 13.40 10.04 -19.40
CA GLY A 29 12.90 11.37 -19.78
C GLY A 29 12.81 12.33 -18.59
N TYR A 30 13.54 12.09 -17.52
CA TYR A 30 13.43 12.87 -16.28
C TYR A 30 14.28 14.16 -16.36
N PRO A 31 13.77 15.32 -15.92
CA PRO A 31 14.50 16.57 -16.00
C PRO A 31 15.67 16.63 -15.01
N VAL A 32 15.49 16.12 -13.80
CA VAL A 32 16.47 16.28 -12.71
C VAL A 32 17.25 14.98 -12.45
N LYS A 33 18.57 15.13 -12.38
CA LYS A 33 19.51 14.14 -11.81
C LYS A 33 20.42 14.84 -10.83
N GLU A 34 20.45 14.33 -9.61
CA GLU A 34 21.34 14.82 -8.55
C GLU A 34 21.87 13.67 -7.70
N LEU A 35 22.91 13.93 -6.93
CA LEU A 35 23.30 13.01 -5.86
C LEU A 35 22.44 13.32 -4.63
N ASP A 36 22.08 12.31 -3.84
CA ASP A 36 21.37 12.52 -2.57
C ASP A 36 22.03 13.63 -1.74
N ARG A 37 21.28 14.72 -1.53
CA ARG A 37 21.76 15.94 -0.87
C ARG A 37 22.10 15.70 0.59
N GLU A 38 21.51 14.67 1.19
CA GLU A 38 21.77 14.27 2.57
C GLU A 38 22.95 13.29 2.71
N GLY A 39 23.75 13.13 1.65
CA GLY A 39 25.11 12.57 1.72
C GLY A 39 25.21 11.05 1.57
N SER A 40 24.26 10.39 0.90
CA SER A 40 24.40 8.97 0.54
C SER A 40 25.09 8.77 -0.82
N ARG A 41 25.29 7.50 -1.18
CA ARG A 41 25.84 7.08 -2.48
C ARG A 41 24.80 6.99 -3.59
N PHE A 42 23.53 7.21 -3.28
CA PHE A 42 22.44 7.07 -4.24
C PHE A 42 22.32 8.33 -5.09
N TRP A 43 22.09 8.12 -6.39
CA TRP A 43 21.69 9.18 -7.30
C TRP A 43 20.17 9.29 -7.32
N TYR A 44 19.64 10.49 -7.31
CA TYR A 44 18.21 10.75 -7.42
C TYR A 44 17.86 11.17 -8.82
N LEU A 45 16.88 10.46 -9.39
CA LEU A 45 16.20 10.81 -10.63
C LEU A 45 14.78 11.23 -10.26
N ARG A 46 14.41 12.47 -10.57
CA ARG A 46 13.07 13.01 -10.23
C ARG A 46 12.25 13.24 -11.51
N PRO A 47 11.06 12.62 -11.63
CA PRO A 47 10.15 12.90 -12.74
C PRO A 47 9.48 14.26 -12.56
N GLY A 48 9.10 14.89 -13.67
CA GLY A 48 8.42 16.18 -13.75
C GLY A 48 8.45 16.72 -15.19
N ASN A 49 7.54 17.63 -15.54
CA ASN A 49 7.53 18.20 -16.89
C ASN A 49 8.71 19.16 -17.10
N ASP A 50 9.20 19.76 -16.02
CA ASP A 50 10.38 20.62 -15.97
C ASP A 50 11.16 20.42 -14.66
N GLU A 51 12.28 21.14 -14.52
CA GLU A 51 13.14 21.02 -13.35
C GLU A 51 12.49 21.49 -12.03
N GLU A 52 11.54 22.44 -12.11
CA GLU A 52 10.87 23.00 -10.93
C GLU A 52 9.86 21.98 -10.37
N GLU A 53 9.00 21.44 -11.23
CA GLU A 53 8.04 20.39 -10.83
C GLU A 53 8.77 19.12 -10.34
N ALA A 54 9.87 18.76 -11.00
CA ALA A 54 10.63 17.59 -10.60
C ALA A 54 11.30 17.78 -9.23
N ALA A 55 11.76 18.99 -8.90
CA ALA A 55 12.35 19.25 -7.59
C ALA A 55 11.38 19.00 -6.42
N GLU A 56 10.06 19.12 -6.66
CA GLU A 56 9.00 18.84 -5.66
C GLU A 56 8.53 17.37 -5.66
N THR A 57 9.10 16.52 -6.51
CA THR A 57 8.64 15.14 -6.69
C THR A 57 9.60 14.12 -6.10
N CYS A 58 9.13 13.24 -5.21
CA CYS A 58 9.95 12.23 -4.55
C CYS A 58 10.81 11.42 -5.54
N PRO A 59 12.06 11.09 -5.19
CA PRO A 59 13.02 10.55 -6.15
C PRO A 59 12.88 9.05 -6.39
N ILE A 60 13.35 8.60 -7.57
CA ILE A 60 13.80 7.22 -7.77
C ILE A 60 15.30 7.19 -7.50
N ALA A 61 15.71 6.38 -6.52
CA ALA A 61 17.11 6.23 -6.14
C ALA A 61 17.81 5.22 -7.04
N VAL A 62 18.96 5.59 -7.60
CA VAL A 62 19.82 4.75 -8.43
C VAL A 62 21.11 4.46 -7.68
N GLY A 63 21.45 3.19 -7.56
CA GLY A 63 22.64 2.75 -6.83
C GLY A 63 23.36 1.61 -7.53
N PHE A 64 24.56 1.31 -7.05
CA PHE A 64 25.43 0.29 -7.65
C PHE A 64 25.94 -0.72 -6.62
N TYR A 65 25.98 -2.00 -6.97
CA TYR A 65 26.57 -3.06 -6.14
C TYR A 65 27.45 -3.98 -7.00
N ARG A 66 28.59 -4.42 -6.46
CA ARG A 66 29.53 -5.31 -7.18
C ARG A 66 29.04 -6.75 -7.21
N GLU A 67 28.37 -7.16 -6.14
CA GLU A 67 27.88 -8.51 -5.89
C GLU A 67 26.85 -8.93 -6.95
N LEU A 68 26.03 -7.99 -7.43
CA LEU A 68 25.03 -8.25 -8.46
C LEU A 68 25.59 -8.74 -9.81
N VAL A 69 26.90 -8.65 -10.03
CA VAL A 69 27.56 -9.20 -11.23
C VAL A 69 27.44 -10.73 -11.29
N SER A 70 27.48 -11.41 -10.14
CA SER A 70 27.54 -12.88 -10.08
C SER A 70 26.34 -13.55 -9.44
N LEU A 71 25.47 -12.80 -8.75
CA LEU A 71 24.32 -13.39 -8.05
C LEU A 71 23.24 -13.88 -9.01
N SER A 72 22.67 -15.05 -8.70
CA SER A 72 21.41 -15.50 -9.28
C SER A 72 20.23 -14.66 -8.78
N GLU A 73 19.04 -14.90 -9.36
CA GLU A 73 17.82 -14.21 -8.93
C GLU A 73 17.51 -14.41 -7.43
N LEU A 74 17.55 -15.65 -6.95
CA LEU A 74 17.21 -15.96 -5.57
C LEU A 74 18.27 -15.42 -4.60
N GLU A 75 19.54 -15.47 -4.99
CA GLU A 75 20.65 -14.93 -4.18
C GLU A 75 20.57 -13.41 -4.10
N ALA A 76 20.24 -12.71 -5.19
CA ALA A 76 20.06 -11.26 -5.17
C ALA A 76 18.90 -10.84 -4.25
N LYS A 77 17.77 -11.57 -4.28
CA LYS A 77 16.64 -11.33 -3.35
C LYS A 77 17.05 -11.53 -1.89
N ARG A 78 17.84 -12.56 -1.59
CA ARG A 78 18.36 -12.83 -0.24
C ARG A 78 19.34 -11.76 0.21
N PHE A 79 20.28 -11.39 -0.65
CA PHE A 79 21.32 -10.39 -0.41
C PHE A 79 20.74 -9.07 0.12
N PHE A 80 19.69 -8.53 -0.50
CA PHE A 80 19.08 -7.27 -0.04
C PHE A 80 18.31 -7.39 1.28
N THR A 81 17.97 -8.60 1.71
CA THR A 81 17.31 -8.84 3.00
C THR A 81 18.28 -9.11 4.15
N GLU A 82 19.58 -9.20 3.87
CA GLU A 82 20.64 -9.33 4.89
C GLU A 82 20.85 -8.02 5.67
N GLU A 83 21.33 -8.12 6.90
CA GLU A 83 21.41 -7.00 7.85
C GLU A 83 22.18 -5.79 7.30
N ALA A 84 23.29 -6.02 6.58
CA ALA A 84 24.11 -4.95 6.03
C ALA A 84 23.36 -4.15 4.94
N GLN A 85 22.72 -4.85 4.00
CA GLN A 85 21.99 -4.24 2.88
C GLN A 85 20.65 -3.64 3.33
N GLN A 86 20.01 -4.25 4.33
CA GLN A 86 18.88 -3.65 5.03
C GLN A 86 19.27 -2.28 5.59
N LYS A 87 20.40 -2.19 6.29
CA LYS A 87 20.88 -0.92 6.84
C LYS A 87 21.22 0.10 5.73
N ASP A 88 21.75 -0.36 4.60
CA ASP A 88 22.11 0.53 3.49
C ASP A 88 20.88 1.04 2.71
N ILE A 89 19.87 0.21 2.46
CA ILE A 89 18.69 0.59 1.66
C ILE A 89 17.52 1.00 2.54
N TYR A 90 17.06 0.12 3.43
CA TYR A 90 15.95 0.44 4.33
C TYR A 90 16.36 1.52 5.34
N GLY A 91 17.59 1.45 5.87
CA GLY A 91 18.14 2.49 6.74
C GLY A 91 18.22 3.86 6.05
N HIS A 92 18.62 3.89 4.77
CA HIS A 92 18.55 5.11 3.96
C HIS A 92 17.11 5.59 3.77
N TYR A 93 16.18 4.71 3.40
CA TYR A 93 14.77 5.05 3.21
C TYR A 93 14.12 5.69 4.44
N ILE A 94 14.37 5.15 5.65
CA ILE A 94 13.76 5.68 6.89
C ILE A 94 14.48 6.90 7.46
N SER A 95 15.72 7.18 7.04
CA SER A 95 16.48 8.33 7.54
C SER A 95 16.21 9.63 6.79
N ARG A 96 15.43 9.59 5.69
CA ARG A 96 15.14 10.73 4.84
C ARG A 96 13.86 11.43 5.26
N VAL A 97 13.82 12.74 5.04
CA VAL A 97 12.57 13.51 5.07
C VAL A 97 11.67 13.08 3.90
N ALA A 98 10.37 13.36 4.00
CA ALA A 98 9.36 12.85 3.07
C ALA A 98 9.66 13.21 1.60
N GLU A 99 10.16 14.42 1.33
CA GLU A 99 10.45 14.94 -0.01
C GLU A 99 11.70 14.31 -0.66
N GLU A 100 12.59 13.76 0.16
CA GLU A 100 13.84 13.09 -0.24
C GLU A 100 13.74 11.57 -0.10
N GLN A 101 12.62 11.05 0.41
CA GLN A 101 12.40 9.64 0.62
C GLN A 101 12.17 8.93 -0.72
N PRO A 102 13.04 7.98 -1.14
CA PRO A 102 12.89 7.36 -2.45
C PRO A 102 11.63 6.50 -2.54
N VAL A 103 10.87 6.66 -3.62
CA VAL A 103 9.69 5.80 -3.90
C VAL A 103 10.11 4.43 -4.45
N MET A 104 11.31 4.32 -5.00
CA MET A 104 11.85 3.12 -5.62
C MET A 104 13.38 3.16 -5.59
N TYR A 105 14.02 1.99 -5.49
CA TYR A 105 15.45 1.85 -5.78
C TYR A 105 15.66 1.03 -7.06
N LEU A 106 16.49 1.57 -7.96
CA LEU A 106 17.00 0.93 -9.17
C LEU A 106 18.48 0.63 -8.94
N ILE A 107 18.79 -0.63 -8.65
CA ILE A 107 20.13 -1.06 -8.28
C ILE A 107 20.80 -1.79 -9.45
N LEU A 108 21.91 -1.26 -9.93
CA LEU A 108 22.67 -1.81 -11.05
C LEU A 108 23.93 -2.55 -10.58
N PRO A 109 24.41 -3.54 -11.36
CA PRO A 109 25.71 -4.15 -11.09
C PRO A 109 26.86 -3.19 -11.45
N ASN A 110 27.99 -3.31 -10.76
CA ASN A 110 29.25 -2.69 -11.13
C ASN A 110 29.94 -3.48 -12.25
N GLY A 111 29.35 -3.41 -13.44
CA GLY A 111 29.85 -4.06 -14.65
C GLY A 111 28.81 -4.12 -15.76
N SER A 112 29.26 -4.62 -16.91
CA SER A 112 28.44 -4.82 -18.11
C SER A 112 27.70 -6.16 -18.14
N SER A 113 27.78 -6.93 -17.06
CA SER A 113 27.06 -8.17 -16.83
C SER A 113 26.48 -8.19 -15.41
N GLY A 114 25.60 -9.15 -15.15
CA GLY A 114 24.90 -9.30 -13.88
C GLY A 114 23.43 -8.95 -13.95
N ARG A 115 22.85 -8.67 -12.79
CA ARG A 115 21.42 -8.42 -12.63
C ARG A 115 21.13 -7.01 -12.16
N ILE A 116 20.08 -6.41 -12.71
CA ILE A 116 19.49 -5.16 -12.22
C ILE A 116 18.39 -5.52 -11.23
N SER A 117 18.38 -4.89 -10.07
CA SER A 117 17.38 -5.13 -9.05
C SER A 117 16.52 -3.89 -8.84
N LEU A 118 15.21 -4.06 -8.99
CA LEU A 118 14.18 -3.09 -8.66
C LEU A 118 13.72 -3.40 -7.23
N ILE A 119 13.67 -2.38 -6.38
CA ILE A 119 13.28 -2.54 -4.98
C ILE A 119 12.19 -1.53 -4.66
N LEU A 120 11.05 -2.02 -4.19
CA LEU A 120 9.97 -1.21 -3.66
C LEU A 120 10.18 -1.01 -2.16
N PRO A 121 10.67 0.15 -1.71
CA PRO A 121 10.77 0.41 -0.29
C PRO A 121 9.38 0.46 0.34
N GLY A 122 9.33 0.22 1.63
CA GLY A 122 8.12 0.29 2.41
C GLY A 122 8.48 0.38 3.87
N GLU A 123 7.47 0.60 4.69
CA GLU A 123 7.65 0.56 6.13
C GLU A 123 7.71 -0.90 6.61
N GLY A 124 8.53 -1.16 7.64
CA GLY A 124 8.89 -2.52 8.00
C GLY A 124 9.95 -3.05 7.04
N LYS A 125 11.06 -3.53 7.58
CA LYS A 125 12.27 -4.01 6.88
C LYS A 125 12.01 -4.59 5.48
N LEU A 126 12.97 -4.44 4.59
CA LEU A 126 12.84 -4.91 3.21
C LEU A 126 12.58 -6.42 3.14
N ARG A 127 11.54 -6.84 2.42
CA ARG A 127 11.17 -8.26 2.24
C ARG A 127 11.41 -8.70 0.80
N GLN A 128 11.64 -10.00 0.59
CA GLN A 128 11.94 -10.54 -0.74
C GLN A 128 10.83 -10.25 -1.78
N GLN A 129 9.57 -10.12 -1.36
CA GLN A 129 8.44 -9.79 -2.24
C GLN A 129 8.50 -8.36 -2.82
N GLN A 130 9.30 -7.49 -2.22
CA GLN A 130 9.53 -6.10 -2.67
C GLN A 130 10.72 -6.00 -3.63
N ILE A 131 11.43 -7.10 -3.87
CA ILE A 131 12.65 -7.13 -4.69
C ILE A 131 12.37 -7.93 -5.96
N GLN A 132 12.52 -7.29 -7.11
CA GLN A 132 12.52 -7.95 -8.41
C GLN A 132 13.88 -7.76 -9.06
N THR A 133 14.37 -8.78 -9.75
CA THR A 133 15.71 -8.74 -10.32
C THR A 133 15.71 -9.34 -11.70
N PHE A 134 16.42 -8.74 -12.62
CA PHE A 134 16.36 -9.02 -14.06
C PHE A 134 17.76 -9.02 -14.66
N SER A 135 17.96 -9.77 -15.74
CA SER A 135 19.15 -9.57 -16.57
C SER A 135 18.99 -8.31 -17.45
N TYR A 136 20.08 -7.75 -17.96
CA TYR A 136 20.03 -6.59 -18.85
C TYR A 136 19.19 -6.82 -20.11
N ASP A 137 19.18 -8.05 -20.61
CA ASP A 137 18.53 -8.43 -21.86
C ASP A 137 17.11 -8.98 -21.64
N ASP A 138 16.59 -8.91 -20.41
CA ASP A 138 15.25 -9.37 -20.05
C ASP A 138 14.18 -8.40 -20.57
N GLU A 139 13.26 -8.89 -21.40
CA GLU A 139 12.15 -8.07 -21.93
C GLU A 139 11.25 -7.52 -20.81
N GLN A 140 11.14 -8.24 -19.69
CA GLN A 140 10.34 -7.78 -18.55
C GLN A 140 10.95 -6.52 -17.93
N LEU A 141 12.28 -6.43 -17.82
CA LEU A 141 12.96 -5.23 -17.31
C LEU A 141 12.59 -4.00 -18.14
N LEU A 142 12.67 -4.11 -19.47
CA LEU A 142 12.29 -3.00 -20.37
C LEU A 142 10.82 -2.63 -20.21
N SER A 143 9.93 -3.61 -20.11
CA SER A 143 8.51 -3.35 -19.85
C SER A 143 8.28 -2.67 -18.50
N ARG A 144 9.06 -3.01 -17.46
CA ARG A 144 8.98 -2.39 -16.13
C ARG A 144 9.49 -0.95 -16.15
N LEU A 145 10.65 -0.70 -16.76
CA LEU A 145 11.21 0.66 -16.89
C LEU A 145 10.33 1.59 -17.72
N LYS A 146 9.66 1.07 -18.76
CA LYS A 146 8.70 1.86 -19.54
C LYS A 146 7.57 2.43 -18.67
N ARG A 147 7.12 1.71 -17.63
CA ARG A 147 6.02 2.16 -16.75
C ARG A 147 6.41 3.35 -15.86
N ILE A 148 7.70 3.68 -15.79
CA ILE A 148 8.25 4.81 -15.02
C ILE A 148 8.96 5.81 -15.94
N THR A 149 8.60 5.87 -17.23
CA THR A 149 9.02 7.01 -18.06
C THR A 149 8.15 8.22 -17.74
N GLN A 150 8.66 9.41 -18.00
CA GLN A 150 7.95 10.68 -17.77
C GLN A 150 6.53 10.69 -18.33
N ASP A 151 6.33 10.11 -19.52
CA ASP A 151 5.02 10.08 -20.19
C ASP A 151 4.00 9.08 -19.60
N GLU A 152 4.47 8.10 -18.80
CA GLU A 152 3.65 6.95 -18.35
C GLU A 152 3.51 6.91 -16.82
N ILE A 153 4.40 7.57 -16.07
CA ILE A 153 4.40 7.51 -14.62
C ILE A 153 3.22 8.29 -14.02
N PHE A 154 2.48 7.64 -13.14
CA PHE A 154 1.41 8.30 -12.39
C PHE A 154 2.00 9.02 -11.18
N ILE A 155 1.63 10.28 -10.99
CA ILE A 155 2.07 11.10 -9.85
C ILE A 155 0.85 11.49 -9.02
N ALA A 156 0.90 11.13 -7.74
CA ALA A 156 -0.11 11.50 -6.75
C ALA A 156 0.33 12.74 -5.97
N THR A 157 -0.64 13.51 -5.49
CA THR A 157 -0.37 14.71 -4.69
C THR A 157 -0.37 14.41 -3.19
N LYS A 158 0.62 14.92 -2.45
CA LYS A 158 0.66 14.89 -0.98
C LYS A 158 1.11 16.25 -0.44
N ALA A 159 0.17 17.07 0.02
CA ALA A 159 0.38 18.37 0.67
C ALA A 159 1.47 19.28 0.05
N LEU A 160 2.75 19.07 0.39
CA LEU A 160 3.90 19.87 -0.04
C LEU A 160 4.78 19.17 -1.08
N MET A 161 4.37 18.01 -1.59
CA MET A 161 5.16 17.23 -2.55
C MET A 161 4.30 16.38 -3.47
N SER A 162 4.95 15.91 -4.53
CA SER A 162 4.42 14.98 -5.51
C SER A 162 5.06 13.61 -5.33
N VAL A 163 4.27 12.54 -5.40
CA VAL A 163 4.73 11.17 -5.13
C VAL A 163 4.46 10.28 -6.34
N PRO A 164 5.51 9.81 -7.03
CA PRO A 164 5.33 8.87 -8.12
C PRO A 164 4.84 7.51 -7.62
N LEU A 165 3.76 7.00 -8.21
CA LEU A 165 3.15 5.71 -7.88
C LEU A 165 3.82 4.58 -8.68
N VAL A 166 4.87 4.01 -8.09
CA VAL A 166 5.73 3.01 -8.74
C VAL A 166 5.28 1.56 -8.53
N GLU A 167 4.25 1.30 -7.74
CA GLU A 167 3.85 -0.08 -7.40
C GLU A 167 3.50 -0.94 -8.62
N TRP A 168 3.08 -0.29 -9.72
CA TRP A 168 2.74 -0.89 -11.01
C TRP A 168 3.96 -1.46 -11.74
N VAL A 169 5.16 -1.07 -11.32
CA VAL A 169 6.43 -1.71 -11.72
C VAL A 169 6.53 -3.10 -11.10
N PHE A 170 6.03 -3.29 -9.89
CA PHE A 170 6.22 -4.51 -9.12
C PHE A 170 5.02 -5.46 -9.23
N TYR A 171 3.81 -4.91 -9.29
CA TYR A 171 2.58 -5.70 -9.20
C TYR A 171 1.70 -5.50 -10.42
N GLU A 172 0.99 -6.56 -10.78
CA GLU A 172 -0.03 -6.46 -11.82
C GLU A 172 -1.26 -5.74 -11.26
N PRO A 173 -1.92 -4.87 -12.05
CA PRO A 173 -3.05 -4.10 -11.55
C PRO A 173 -4.23 -4.99 -11.23
N ILE A 174 -4.87 -4.74 -10.09
CA ILE A 174 -6.10 -5.42 -9.69
C ILE A 174 -7.27 -4.81 -10.43
N LYS A 175 -8.04 -5.63 -11.16
CA LYS A 175 -9.05 -5.13 -12.13
C LYS A 175 -10.50 -5.46 -11.76
N THR A 176 -10.72 -6.32 -10.76
CA THR A 176 -12.08 -6.76 -10.38
C THR A 176 -12.25 -6.75 -8.86
N ALA A 177 -13.49 -6.52 -8.40
CA ALA A 177 -13.82 -6.54 -6.98
C ALA A 177 -13.46 -7.89 -6.32
N LYS A 178 -13.69 -8.99 -7.03
CA LYS A 178 -13.36 -10.35 -6.55
C LYS A 178 -11.85 -10.55 -6.34
N GLU A 179 -11.03 -10.09 -7.28
CA GLU A 179 -9.57 -10.18 -7.15
C GLU A 179 -9.08 -9.34 -5.98
N LEU A 180 -9.62 -8.12 -5.82
CA LEU A 180 -9.31 -7.25 -4.69
C LEU A 180 -9.68 -7.91 -3.36
N ALA A 181 -10.86 -8.51 -3.25
CA ALA A 181 -11.32 -9.19 -2.04
C ALA A 181 -10.36 -10.33 -1.64
N LEU A 182 -9.89 -11.14 -2.61
CA LEU A 182 -8.94 -12.23 -2.36
C LEU A 182 -7.57 -11.71 -1.89
N LYS A 183 -7.03 -10.68 -2.55
CA LYS A 183 -5.73 -10.08 -2.19
C LYS A 183 -5.78 -9.41 -0.83
N LEU A 184 -6.83 -8.63 -0.57
CA LEU A 184 -7.03 -7.94 0.70
C LEU A 184 -7.24 -8.95 1.85
N ALA A 185 -7.98 -10.02 1.62
CA ALA A 185 -8.13 -11.11 2.57
C ALA A 185 -6.79 -11.79 2.91
N GLN A 186 -5.93 -12.02 1.91
CA GLN A 186 -4.60 -12.56 2.15
C GLN A 186 -3.76 -11.63 3.03
N ALA A 187 -3.75 -10.32 2.75
CA ALA A 187 -3.02 -9.34 3.55
C ALA A 187 -3.59 -9.22 4.98
N ALA A 188 -4.91 -9.23 5.14
CA ALA A 188 -5.55 -9.25 6.46
C ALA A 188 -5.15 -10.48 7.28
N ARG A 189 -5.02 -11.67 6.66
CA ARG A 189 -4.53 -12.86 7.36
C ARG A 189 -3.09 -12.72 7.81
N GLN A 190 -2.24 -12.00 7.06
CA GLN A 190 -0.88 -11.71 7.50
C GLN A 190 -0.90 -10.83 8.76
N ILE A 191 -1.74 -9.79 8.80
CA ILE A 191 -1.94 -8.98 10.01
C ILE A 191 -2.39 -9.86 11.17
N GLU A 192 -3.41 -10.70 10.97
CA GLU A 192 -3.90 -11.62 12.01
C GLU A 192 -2.78 -12.52 12.56
N GLN A 193 -1.93 -13.07 11.68
CA GLN A 193 -0.82 -13.95 12.07
C GLN A 193 0.29 -13.21 12.83
N VAL A 194 0.54 -11.94 12.49
CA VAL A 194 1.60 -11.13 13.09
C VAL A 194 1.19 -10.55 14.45
N ILE A 195 -0.09 -10.22 14.66
CA ILE A 195 -0.56 -9.59 15.90
C ILE A 195 -0.13 -10.35 17.17
N PRO A 196 -0.29 -11.69 17.29
CA PRO A 196 0.16 -12.41 18.48
C PRO A 196 1.67 -12.37 18.71
N ILE A 197 2.46 -12.23 17.65
CA ILE A 197 3.91 -12.09 17.72
C ILE A 197 4.28 -10.70 18.22
N ALA A 198 3.72 -9.66 17.58
CA ALA A 198 3.91 -8.27 17.97
C ALA A 198 3.45 -8.03 19.43
N TYR A 199 2.29 -8.57 19.81
CA TYR A 199 1.76 -8.48 21.17
C TYR A 199 2.72 -9.03 22.24
N LYS A 200 3.40 -10.15 21.97
CA LYS A 200 4.36 -10.77 22.90
C LYS A 200 5.68 -10.01 22.99
N GLN A 201 6.07 -9.32 21.93
CA GLN A 201 7.29 -8.51 21.87
C GLN A 201 7.07 -7.10 22.44
N GLU A 202 5.83 -6.64 22.43
CA GLU A 202 5.40 -5.37 23.01
C GLU A 202 5.47 -5.40 24.55
N ARG A 203 5.74 -4.25 25.17
CA ARG A 203 5.63 -4.08 26.62
C ARG A 203 4.18 -4.24 27.09
N GLU A 204 3.98 -4.66 28.33
CA GLU A 204 2.65 -4.90 28.94
C GLU A 204 1.72 -3.66 29.00
N ASP A 205 2.31 -2.46 28.96
CA ASP A 205 1.64 -1.16 28.87
C ASP A 205 1.57 -0.62 27.41
N GLY A 206 1.92 -1.46 26.45
CA GLY A 206 1.90 -1.14 25.03
C GLY A 206 0.50 -1.01 24.44
N TYR A 207 0.48 -0.66 23.16
CA TYR A 207 -0.74 -0.39 22.39
C TYR A 207 -1.64 -1.61 22.27
N LEU A 208 -1.11 -2.74 21.81
CA LEU A 208 -1.94 -3.93 21.56
C LEU A 208 -2.47 -4.49 22.88
N HIS A 209 -1.67 -4.47 23.94
CA HIS A 209 -2.12 -4.80 25.31
C HIS A 209 -3.24 -3.88 25.79
N THR A 210 -3.06 -2.57 25.66
CA THR A 210 -4.07 -1.58 26.07
C THR A 210 -5.35 -1.70 25.26
N LEU A 211 -5.22 -1.89 23.94
CA LEU A 211 -6.36 -2.04 23.04
C LEU A 211 -7.14 -3.31 23.34
N LEU A 212 -6.47 -4.47 23.53
CA LEU A 212 -7.12 -5.72 23.92
C LEU A 212 -7.88 -5.57 25.25
N LYS A 213 -7.26 -4.97 26.26
CA LYS A 213 -7.91 -4.70 27.56
C LYS A 213 -9.15 -3.83 27.40
N SER A 214 -9.09 -2.81 26.52
CA SER A 214 -10.25 -1.96 26.20
C SER A 214 -11.37 -2.77 25.55
N PHE A 215 -11.05 -3.58 24.53
CA PHE A 215 -12.03 -4.45 23.86
C PHE A 215 -12.68 -5.44 24.83
N GLN A 216 -11.91 -6.04 25.74
CA GLN A 216 -12.43 -6.93 26.77
C GLN A 216 -13.38 -6.21 27.72
N ARG A 217 -13.01 -5.01 28.17
CA ARG A 217 -13.83 -4.22 29.10
C ARG A 217 -15.13 -3.73 28.48
N GLU A 218 -15.08 -3.27 27.23
CA GLU A 218 -16.15 -2.49 26.62
C GLU A 218 -17.04 -3.28 25.66
N LEU A 219 -16.52 -4.34 25.03
CA LEU A 219 -17.20 -5.04 23.94
C LEU A 219 -17.36 -6.54 24.20
N LEU A 220 -16.26 -7.24 24.49
CA LEU A 220 -16.21 -8.71 24.50
C LEU A 220 -15.36 -9.22 25.68
N PRO A 221 -15.93 -9.41 26.89
CA PRO A 221 -15.18 -9.78 28.10
C PRO A 221 -14.33 -11.06 28.00
N SER A 222 -14.74 -12.01 27.18
CA SER A 222 -14.03 -13.28 26.97
C SER A 222 -13.15 -13.28 25.70
N LEU A 223 -12.86 -12.11 25.12
CA LEU A 223 -12.05 -12.00 23.89
C LEU A 223 -10.62 -12.46 24.16
N LYS A 224 -10.17 -13.46 23.40
CA LYS A 224 -8.80 -13.96 23.45
C LYS A 224 -7.92 -13.28 22.39
N LEU A 225 -6.62 -13.22 22.65
CA LEU A 225 -5.62 -12.73 21.68
C LEU A 225 -5.70 -13.51 20.35
N SER A 226 -5.75 -14.84 20.44
CA SER A 226 -5.94 -15.79 19.34
C SER A 226 -7.05 -16.77 19.71
N SER A 227 -7.78 -17.25 18.70
CA SER A 227 -8.89 -18.19 18.87
C SER A 227 -8.42 -19.64 18.73
N ASP A 228 -8.92 -20.53 19.59
CA ASP A 228 -8.64 -21.97 19.53
C ASP A 228 -9.45 -22.68 18.42
N HIS A 229 -10.49 -22.00 17.92
CA HIS A 229 -11.37 -22.47 16.87
C HIS A 229 -11.46 -21.43 15.75
N GLU A 230 -11.41 -21.87 14.50
CA GLU A 230 -11.54 -21.01 13.32
C GLU A 230 -12.88 -20.26 13.23
N LYS A 231 -13.86 -20.63 14.06
CA LYS A 231 -15.23 -20.08 14.04
C LYS A 231 -15.43 -18.96 15.05
N ASP A 232 -14.48 -18.76 15.96
CA ASP A 232 -14.57 -17.76 17.01
C ASP A 232 -13.73 -16.53 16.66
N TYR A 233 -14.16 -15.36 17.14
CA TYR A 233 -13.39 -14.13 16.96
C TYR A 233 -12.24 -14.11 17.96
N SER A 234 -11.09 -13.68 17.46
CA SER A 234 -9.96 -13.30 18.28
C SER A 234 -9.70 -11.80 18.17
N PHE A 235 -8.93 -11.25 19.08
CA PHE A 235 -8.49 -9.87 18.97
C PHE A 235 -7.70 -9.61 17.70
N ALA A 236 -6.77 -10.51 17.36
CA ALA A 236 -6.00 -10.44 16.12
C ALA A 236 -6.91 -10.40 14.88
N ASP A 237 -7.96 -11.21 14.89
CA ASP A 237 -8.95 -11.27 13.82
C ASP A 237 -9.76 -9.98 13.69
N ILE A 238 -10.30 -9.48 14.81
CA ILE A 238 -11.06 -8.22 14.84
C ILE A 238 -10.18 -7.06 14.37
N TYR A 239 -8.93 -7.02 14.83
CA TYR A 239 -7.97 -5.99 14.44
C TYR A 239 -7.72 -6.03 12.92
N ALA A 240 -7.36 -7.20 12.38
CA ALA A 240 -7.08 -7.37 10.96
C ALA A 240 -8.28 -6.99 10.06
N GLN A 241 -9.49 -7.46 10.41
CA GLN A 241 -10.70 -7.11 9.68
C GLN A 241 -11.00 -5.60 9.74
N THR A 242 -10.82 -4.98 10.91
CA THR A 242 -11.07 -3.54 11.09
C THR A 242 -10.09 -2.71 10.27
N ILE A 243 -8.81 -3.08 10.25
CA ILE A 243 -7.79 -2.42 9.43
C ILE A 243 -8.13 -2.53 7.94
N ALA A 244 -8.43 -3.73 7.44
CA ALA A 244 -8.76 -3.96 6.05
C ALA A 244 -10.02 -3.19 5.62
N TYR A 245 -11.08 -3.25 6.43
CA TYR A 245 -12.34 -2.55 6.18
C TYR A 245 -12.14 -1.03 6.11
N ALA A 246 -11.48 -0.45 7.11
CA ALA A 246 -11.32 1.00 7.18
C ALA A 246 -10.38 1.52 6.09
N LEU A 247 -9.30 0.81 5.74
CA LEU A 247 -8.44 1.23 4.62
C LEU A 247 -9.15 1.14 3.28
N PHE A 248 -9.92 0.09 3.03
CA PHE A 248 -10.72 0.01 1.83
C PHE A 248 -11.77 1.12 1.77
N THR A 249 -12.45 1.39 2.90
CA THR A 249 -13.41 2.49 3.03
C THR A 249 -12.73 3.82 2.73
N ALA A 250 -11.60 4.12 3.37
CA ALA A 250 -10.83 5.33 3.15
C ALA A 250 -10.47 5.50 1.67
N ARG A 251 -9.99 4.44 1.02
CA ARG A 251 -9.65 4.45 -0.42
C ARG A 251 -10.86 4.77 -1.30
N VAL A 252 -12.01 4.13 -1.05
CA VAL A 252 -13.25 4.38 -1.82
C VAL A 252 -13.71 5.84 -1.66
N PHE A 253 -13.80 6.31 -0.41
CA PHE A 253 -14.27 7.67 -0.14
C PHE A 253 -13.31 8.73 -0.67
N GLY A 254 -12.00 8.57 -0.46
CA GLY A 254 -10.97 9.46 -1.00
C GLY A 254 -11.00 9.53 -2.52
N TYR A 255 -11.05 8.38 -3.19
CA TYR A 255 -11.09 8.29 -4.65
C TYR A 255 -12.34 8.98 -5.24
N VAL A 256 -13.52 8.69 -4.70
CA VAL A 256 -14.75 9.31 -5.20
C VAL A 256 -14.80 10.81 -4.88
N ARG A 257 -14.25 11.24 -3.75
CA ARG A 257 -14.12 12.68 -3.42
C ARG A 257 -13.26 13.41 -4.44
N ASP A 258 -12.10 12.87 -4.78
CA ASP A 258 -11.19 13.47 -5.75
C ASP A 258 -11.82 13.54 -7.15
N LYS A 259 -12.52 12.46 -7.56
CA LYS A 259 -13.27 12.42 -8.81
C LYS A 259 -14.41 13.45 -8.86
N ARG A 260 -15.17 13.60 -7.78
CA ARG A 260 -16.24 14.62 -7.67
C ARG A 260 -15.69 16.04 -7.70
N ALA A 261 -14.50 16.26 -7.14
CA ALA A 261 -13.82 17.55 -7.15
C ALA A 261 -13.14 17.86 -8.51
N GLY A 262 -13.18 16.94 -9.48
CA GLY A 262 -12.57 17.14 -10.80
C GLY A 262 -11.04 17.17 -10.76
N ARG A 263 -10.40 16.57 -9.75
CA ARG A 263 -8.94 16.53 -9.66
C ARG A 263 -8.37 15.66 -10.78
N THR A 264 -7.32 16.15 -11.42
CA THR A 264 -6.57 15.44 -12.46
C THR A 264 -5.57 14.44 -11.88
N GLN A 265 -5.05 14.73 -10.68
CA GLN A 265 -4.17 13.86 -9.92
C GLN A 265 -4.88 13.34 -8.67
N GLU A 266 -4.65 12.08 -8.35
CA GLU A 266 -5.17 11.47 -7.13
C GLU A 266 -4.40 11.97 -5.91
N THR A 267 -5.11 12.15 -4.79
CA THR A 267 -4.46 12.31 -3.48
C THR A 267 -3.74 11.03 -3.11
N LEU A 268 -2.49 11.12 -2.65
CA LEU A 268 -1.74 9.95 -2.21
C LEU A 268 -2.51 9.17 -1.15
N PHE A 269 -2.64 7.86 -1.36
CA PHE A 269 -3.22 6.96 -0.37
C PHE A 269 -2.10 6.33 0.47
N ASP A 270 -1.83 6.92 1.64
CA ASP A 270 -0.75 6.51 2.55
C ASP A 270 -1.23 6.33 3.99
N ARG A 271 -0.35 5.78 4.84
CA ARG A 271 -0.69 5.51 6.23
C ARG A 271 -0.93 6.79 7.02
N GLU A 272 -0.17 7.85 6.78
CA GLU A 272 -0.23 9.10 7.54
C GLU A 272 -1.57 9.83 7.39
N SER A 273 -2.17 9.79 6.19
CA SER A 273 -3.35 10.60 5.85
C SER A 273 -4.62 9.79 5.55
N ALA A 274 -4.55 8.46 5.41
CA ALA A 274 -5.73 7.64 5.08
C ALA A 274 -6.92 7.86 6.03
N TRP A 275 -6.67 8.10 7.33
CA TRP A 275 -7.73 8.38 8.31
C TRP A 275 -8.54 9.65 7.99
N GLN A 276 -7.97 10.61 7.25
CA GLN A 276 -8.64 11.84 6.80
C GLN A 276 -9.57 11.60 5.60
N GLN A 277 -9.46 10.43 4.96
CA GLN A 277 -10.32 10.04 3.84
C GLN A 277 -11.57 9.28 4.31
N LEU A 278 -11.60 8.86 5.59
CA LEU A 278 -12.79 8.25 6.19
C LEU A 278 -13.90 9.29 6.43
N PRO A 279 -15.18 8.88 6.34
CA PRO A 279 -16.33 9.76 6.64
C PRO A 279 -16.31 10.31 8.07
N GLU A 280 -16.71 11.57 8.24
CA GLU A 280 -16.81 12.19 9.57
C GLU A 280 -17.86 11.53 10.47
N THR A 281 -18.86 10.89 9.85
CA THR A 281 -19.92 10.12 10.51
C THR A 281 -19.40 8.85 11.21
N ASN A 282 -18.13 8.46 11.01
CA ASN A 282 -17.50 7.33 11.67
C ASN A 282 -16.28 7.74 12.53
N PRO A 283 -16.49 8.44 13.66
CA PRO A 283 -15.41 8.95 14.49
C PRO A 283 -14.55 7.85 15.13
N PHE A 284 -15.13 6.67 15.38
CA PHE A 284 -14.40 5.53 15.92
C PHE A 284 -13.32 5.03 14.97
N LEU A 285 -13.68 4.76 13.70
CA LEU A 285 -12.70 4.29 12.70
C LEU A 285 -11.65 5.37 12.42
N ARG A 286 -12.04 6.64 12.36
CA ARG A 286 -11.09 7.76 12.21
C ARG A 286 -10.06 7.77 13.32
N LYS A 287 -10.51 7.69 14.58
CA LYS A 287 -9.61 7.71 15.75
C LYS A 287 -8.69 6.50 15.79
N LEU A 288 -9.25 5.30 15.57
CA LEU A 288 -8.45 4.06 15.54
C LEU A 288 -7.36 4.13 14.47
N PHE A 289 -7.70 4.62 13.27
CA PHE A 289 -6.71 4.75 12.20
C PHE A 289 -5.70 5.85 12.46
N GLN A 290 -6.14 7.00 12.99
CA GLN A 290 -5.23 8.06 13.42
C GLN A 290 -4.20 7.52 14.43
N ASP A 291 -4.64 6.72 15.41
CA ASP A 291 -3.73 6.10 16.39
C ASP A 291 -2.73 5.13 15.73
N VAL A 292 -3.10 4.43 14.65
CA VAL A 292 -2.20 3.57 13.87
C VAL A 292 -1.26 4.39 12.98
N SER A 293 -1.74 5.50 12.44
CA SER A 293 -0.99 6.45 11.61
C SER A 293 0.10 7.21 12.38
N GLU A 294 -0.17 7.59 13.62
CA GLU A 294 0.76 8.38 14.45
C GLU A 294 1.86 7.52 15.11
N ARG A 295 1.76 6.19 15.01
CA ARG A 295 2.75 5.27 15.60
C ARG A 295 3.88 4.99 14.61
N SER A 296 5.09 4.92 15.16
CA SER A 296 6.29 4.55 14.41
C SER A 296 6.45 3.02 14.33
N ALA A 297 7.32 2.57 13.43
CA ALA A 297 7.65 1.15 13.27
C ALA A 297 8.18 0.52 14.55
N GLU A 298 8.94 1.26 15.37
CA GLU A 298 9.44 0.77 16.66
C GLU A 298 8.32 0.50 17.66
N LYS A 299 7.22 1.26 17.58
CA LYS A 299 6.08 1.12 18.50
C LYS A 299 5.09 0.03 18.08
N LEU A 300 4.88 -0.16 16.78
CA LEU A 300 3.96 -1.17 16.24
C LEU A 300 4.64 -2.51 15.97
N GLY A 301 5.96 -2.52 15.75
CA GLY A 301 6.73 -3.66 15.28
C GLY A 301 6.83 -3.68 13.75
N ASP A 302 8.03 -3.95 13.24
CA ASP A 302 8.34 -3.98 11.79
C ASP A 302 7.40 -4.92 11.01
N ASP A 303 7.12 -6.10 11.55
CA ASP A 303 6.28 -7.09 10.88
C ASP A 303 4.82 -6.62 10.74
N LEU A 304 4.28 -5.97 11.77
CA LEU A 304 2.89 -5.50 11.78
C LEU A 304 2.74 -4.32 10.82
N ILE A 305 3.68 -3.37 10.88
CA ILE A 305 3.73 -2.25 9.95
C ILE A 305 3.89 -2.76 8.51
N GLY A 306 4.76 -3.73 8.26
CA GLY A 306 4.94 -4.32 6.94
C GLY A 306 3.67 -4.97 6.41
N ALA A 307 2.95 -5.71 7.26
CA ALA A 307 1.67 -6.32 6.89
C ALA A 307 0.56 -5.28 6.60
N ILE A 308 0.54 -4.18 7.35
CA ILE A 308 -0.37 -3.04 7.06
C ILE A 308 0.04 -2.35 5.76
N SER A 309 1.34 -2.16 5.51
CA SER A 309 1.88 -1.56 4.29
C SER A 309 1.47 -2.36 3.04
N ASP A 310 1.40 -3.69 3.14
CA ASP A 310 0.95 -4.55 2.05
C ASP A 310 -0.51 -4.24 1.63
N ILE A 311 -1.39 -3.84 2.57
CA ILE A 311 -2.75 -3.40 2.23
C ILE A 311 -2.72 -2.10 1.43
N PHE A 312 -1.87 -1.15 1.80
CA PHE A 312 -1.72 0.10 1.05
C PHE A 312 -1.25 -0.15 -0.39
N VAL A 313 -0.26 -1.03 -0.57
CA VAL A 313 0.22 -1.44 -1.90
C VAL A 313 -0.90 -2.07 -2.73
N ILE A 314 -1.68 -2.97 -2.14
CA ILE A 314 -2.84 -3.59 -2.80
C ILE A 314 -3.85 -2.52 -3.24
N LEU A 315 -4.19 -1.57 -2.37
CA LEU A 315 -5.19 -0.54 -2.65
C LEU A 315 -4.70 0.53 -3.65
N ARG A 316 -3.39 0.81 -3.71
CA ARG A 316 -2.79 1.71 -4.72
C ARG A 316 -2.62 1.05 -6.10
N THR A 317 -2.48 -0.27 -6.14
CA THR A 317 -2.39 -1.05 -7.41
C THR A 317 -3.76 -1.43 -7.97
N THR A 318 -4.83 -1.00 -7.31
CA THR A 318 -6.21 -1.28 -7.71
C THR A 318 -6.75 -0.25 -8.68
N LYS A 319 -7.32 -0.71 -9.80
CA LYS A 319 -8.05 0.14 -10.75
C LYS A 319 -9.41 0.53 -10.17
N MET A 320 -9.45 1.57 -9.35
CA MET A 320 -10.67 1.95 -8.62
C MET A 320 -11.86 2.24 -9.52
N ASP A 321 -11.67 2.84 -10.71
CA ASP A 321 -12.77 2.98 -11.68
C ASP A 321 -13.42 1.64 -12.05
N ALA A 322 -12.61 0.59 -12.26
CA ALA A 322 -13.13 -0.74 -12.59
C ALA A 322 -13.85 -1.35 -11.39
N ILE A 323 -13.27 -1.26 -10.19
CA ILE A 323 -13.90 -1.75 -8.96
C ILE A 323 -15.24 -1.06 -8.72
N LEU A 324 -15.30 0.27 -8.80
CA LEU A 324 -16.53 1.03 -8.58
C LEU A 324 -17.57 0.77 -9.68
N SER A 325 -17.14 0.43 -10.89
CA SER A 325 -18.05 0.05 -11.97
C SER A 325 -18.73 -1.31 -11.73
N ASP A 326 -18.05 -2.26 -11.09
CA ASP A 326 -18.61 -3.58 -10.74
C ASP A 326 -19.81 -3.46 -9.76
N PHE A 327 -19.88 -2.37 -8.98
CA PHE A 327 -20.93 -2.17 -7.96
C PHE A 327 -22.17 -1.39 -8.43
N GLU A 328 -22.33 -1.15 -9.74
CA GLU A 328 -23.37 -0.30 -10.35
C GLU A 328 -23.30 1.18 -9.91
N MET A 329 -23.19 2.11 -10.88
CA MET A 329 -23.06 3.56 -10.64
C MET A 329 -24.19 4.23 -9.83
N LYS A 330 -25.31 3.53 -9.60
CA LYS A 330 -26.46 4.06 -8.84
C LYS A 330 -26.36 3.85 -7.33
N MET A 331 -25.43 3.01 -6.86
CA MET A 331 -25.26 2.75 -5.43
C MET A 331 -24.53 3.90 -4.74
N ASN A 332 -24.88 4.19 -3.49
CA ASN A 332 -24.13 5.16 -2.70
C ASN A 332 -22.76 4.56 -2.28
N GLN A 333 -21.84 5.39 -1.78
CA GLN A 333 -20.49 4.93 -1.38
C GLN A 333 -20.53 3.90 -0.25
N GLU A 334 -21.49 4.02 0.67
CA GLU A 334 -21.66 3.12 1.81
C GLU A 334 -22.07 1.72 1.33
N ASP A 335 -22.98 1.64 0.35
CA ASP A 335 -23.43 0.38 -0.25
C ASP A 335 -22.30 -0.35 -0.98
N ILE A 336 -21.43 0.37 -1.67
CA ILE A 336 -20.23 -0.19 -2.32
C ILE A 336 -19.32 -0.84 -1.28
N VAL A 337 -19.04 -0.11 -0.20
CA VAL A 337 -18.19 -0.58 0.89
C VAL A 337 -18.79 -1.82 1.55
N ILE A 338 -20.09 -1.80 1.82
CA ILE A 338 -20.76 -2.93 2.47
C ILE A 338 -20.77 -4.16 1.57
N ARG A 339 -21.12 -4.04 0.28
CA ARG A 339 -21.14 -5.17 -0.66
C ARG A 339 -19.76 -5.77 -0.85
N PHE A 340 -18.74 -4.93 -1.05
CA PHE A 340 -17.36 -5.41 -1.13
C PHE A 340 -16.94 -6.12 0.17
N TYR A 341 -17.34 -5.59 1.33
CA TYR A 341 -16.98 -6.19 2.61
C TYR A 341 -17.53 -7.62 2.75
N GLU A 342 -18.69 -7.92 2.18
CA GLU A 342 -19.17 -9.31 2.12
C GLU A 342 -18.25 -10.24 1.31
N ASP A 343 -17.83 -9.81 0.13
CA ASP A 343 -16.92 -10.57 -0.73
C ASP A 343 -15.56 -10.76 -0.03
N PHE A 344 -15.07 -9.71 0.64
CA PHE A 344 -13.89 -9.78 1.49
C PHE A 344 -14.05 -10.80 2.63
N LEU A 345 -15.15 -10.76 3.38
CA LEU A 345 -15.40 -11.70 4.48
C LEU A 345 -15.50 -13.14 3.98
N ALA A 346 -16.10 -13.35 2.81
CA ALA A 346 -16.15 -14.65 2.13
C ALA A 346 -14.74 -15.17 1.80
N ALA A 347 -13.88 -14.28 1.30
CA ALA A 347 -12.49 -14.60 0.96
C ALA A 347 -11.61 -14.78 2.20
N TYR A 348 -11.85 -14.05 3.29
CA TYR A 348 -11.03 -13.99 4.49
C TYR A 348 -11.31 -15.14 5.46
N LYS A 349 -12.56 -15.31 5.91
CA LYS A 349 -12.97 -16.39 6.82
C LYS A 349 -14.40 -16.86 6.54
N PRO A 350 -14.60 -17.75 5.55
CA PRO A 350 -15.94 -18.15 5.10
C PRO A 350 -16.76 -18.85 6.19
N GLN A 351 -16.12 -19.69 7.02
CA GLN A 351 -16.83 -20.41 8.10
C GLN A 351 -17.34 -19.46 9.20
N MET A 352 -16.64 -18.36 9.47
CA MET A 352 -17.10 -17.32 10.41
C MET A 352 -18.26 -16.52 9.82
N ARG A 353 -18.18 -16.18 8.53
CA ARG A 353 -19.26 -15.49 7.80
C ARG A 353 -20.57 -16.28 7.87
N GLU A 354 -20.54 -17.57 7.52
CA GLU A 354 -21.72 -18.44 7.50
C GLU A 354 -22.41 -18.55 8.86
N ARG A 355 -21.63 -18.75 9.94
CA ARG A 355 -22.18 -18.89 11.29
C ARG A 355 -22.79 -17.60 11.84
N ARG A 356 -22.24 -16.45 11.48
CA ARG A 356 -22.67 -15.16 12.03
C ARG A 356 -23.81 -14.52 11.27
N GLY A 357 -24.14 -15.02 10.08
CA GLY A 357 -25.24 -14.50 9.29
C GLY A 357 -25.09 -13.01 8.94
N VAL A 358 -23.84 -12.52 8.82
CA VAL A 358 -23.57 -11.13 8.44
C VAL A 358 -23.85 -11.01 6.94
N TYR A 359 -25.09 -10.65 6.65
CA TYR A 359 -25.58 -10.35 5.31
C TYR A 359 -26.11 -8.92 5.32
N TYR A 360 -25.74 -8.14 4.32
CA TYR A 360 -26.37 -6.87 4.04
C TYR A 360 -27.85 -7.10 3.77
N THR A 361 -28.69 -6.35 4.48
CA THR A 361 -30.12 -6.32 4.19
C THR A 361 -30.33 -5.31 3.07
N PRO A 362 -30.85 -5.70 1.89
CA PRO A 362 -30.99 -4.80 0.76
C PRO A 362 -31.78 -3.53 1.11
N GLU A 363 -31.34 -2.37 0.60
CA GLU A 363 -31.99 -1.08 0.82
C GLU A 363 -33.52 -1.14 0.60
N PRO A 364 -34.08 -1.77 -0.46
CA PRO A 364 -35.53 -1.81 -0.63
C PRO A 364 -36.28 -2.49 0.53
N VAL A 365 -35.65 -3.50 1.16
CA VAL A 365 -36.21 -4.22 2.29
C VAL A 365 -36.17 -3.35 3.55
N VAL A 366 -35.02 -2.72 3.84
CA VAL A 366 -34.88 -1.78 4.97
C VAL A 366 -35.85 -0.62 4.82
N SER A 367 -35.91 -0.04 3.62
CA SER A 367 -36.78 1.08 3.26
C SER A 367 -38.27 0.73 3.42
N TYR A 368 -38.67 -0.50 3.05
CA TYR A 368 -40.02 -1.00 3.32
C TYR A 368 -40.30 -1.14 4.83
N MET A 369 -39.38 -1.72 5.60
CA MET A 369 -39.55 -1.88 7.05
C MET A 369 -39.69 -0.53 7.75
N VAL A 370 -38.81 0.43 7.46
CA VAL A 370 -38.83 1.77 8.07
C VAL A 370 -40.14 2.49 7.73
N ARG A 371 -40.54 2.53 6.46
CA ARG A 371 -41.81 3.17 6.06
C ARG A 371 -43.03 2.50 6.69
N SER A 372 -43.03 1.16 6.77
CA SER A 372 -44.15 0.42 7.35
C SER A 372 -44.30 0.73 8.84
N VAL A 373 -43.18 0.80 9.58
CA VAL A 373 -43.19 1.17 11.00
C VAL A 373 -43.62 2.63 11.16
N ASP A 374 -43.11 3.56 10.36
CA ASP A 374 -43.51 4.98 10.38
C ASP A 374 -45.03 5.16 10.20
N ILE A 375 -45.61 4.47 9.21
CA ILE A 375 -47.07 4.48 8.98
C ILE A 375 -47.82 3.95 10.21
N LEU A 376 -47.39 2.83 10.78
CA LEU A 376 -48.05 2.26 11.96
C LEU A 376 -47.95 3.19 13.19
N VAL A 377 -46.81 3.82 13.41
CA VAL A 377 -46.58 4.77 14.52
C VAL A 377 -47.51 5.98 14.38
N LYS A 378 -47.63 6.55 13.18
CA LYS A 378 -48.51 7.68 12.91
C LYS A 378 -49.98 7.30 13.01
N GLU A 379 -50.41 6.25 12.32
CA GLU A 379 -51.84 5.93 12.20
C GLU A 379 -52.42 5.21 13.43
N LYS A 380 -51.64 4.35 14.10
CA LYS A 380 -52.14 3.53 15.22
C LYS A 380 -51.84 4.14 16.58
N PHE A 381 -50.75 4.88 16.69
CA PHE A 381 -50.29 5.42 17.97
C PHE A 381 -50.33 6.94 18.04
N ASN A 382 -50.71 7.62 16.95
CA ASN A 382 -50.81 9.08 16.85
C ASN A 382 -49.54 9.79 17.35
N LYS A 383 -48.39 9.20 17.01
CA LYS A 383 -47.07 9.73 17.32
C LYS A 383 -46.43 10.27 16.02
N PRO A 384 -45.66 11.36 16.11
CA PRO A 384 -45.03 11.99 14.95
C PRO A 384 -44.06 11.06 14.23
#